data_AF-A0A392RTZ8-F1
#
_entry.id   AF-A0A392RTZ8-F1
#
_cell.length_a   1.000
_cell.length_b   1.000
_cell.length_c   1.000
_cell.angle_alpha   90.00
_cell.angle_beta   90.00
_cell.angle_gamma   90.00
#
_symmetry.space_group_name_H-M   'P 1'
#
loop_
_entity.id
_entity.type
_entity.pdbx_description
1 polymer ?
#
loop_
_entity_poly.entity_id
_entity_poly.type
_entity_poly.pdbx_seq_one_letter_code
_entity_poly.pdbx_strand_id
1 'polypeptide(L)'
;NMPPRRAPGVPATEDDHVERMANPMNLMAAAVTAQTNAKTQRDMEKREREVLAARTRVLTSFNSQSPPKFHGDGGPAVADLWLQAIE
;
A
#
# COMPACT_ATOMS: atom_id res chain seq x y z
N ASN A 1 68.17 8.35 -16.18
CA ASN A 1 66.84 8.13 -16.76
C ASN A 1 65.84 8.93 -15.93
N MET A 2 65.21 9.98 -16.48
CA MET A 2 64.22 10.79 -15.76
C MET A 2 62.80 10.35 -16.13
N PRO A 3 61.82 10.43 -15.21
CA PRO A 3 60.45 10.03 -15.49
C PRO A 3 59.78 10.99 -16.49
N PRO A 4 58.90 10.48 -17.39
CA PRO A 4 58.17 11.33 -18.33
C PRO A 4 57.30 12.36 -17.60
N ARG A 5 57.30 13.60 -18.09
CA ARG A 5 56.46 14.68 -17.58
C ARG A 5 54.99 14.37 -17.91
N ARG A 6 54.10 14.35 -16.91
CA ARG A 6 52.65 14.22 -17.13
C ARG A 6 52.16 15.41 -17.96
N ALA A 7 51.41 15.13 -19.04
CA ALA A 7 50.71 16.15 -19.80
C ALA A 7 49.69 16.88 -18.90
N PRO A 8 49.42 18.18 -19.14
CA PRO A 8 48.36 18.90 -18.44
C PRO A 8 47.03 18.17 -18.65
N GLY A 9 46.33 17.86 -17.57
CA GLY A 9 44.97 17.32 -17.65
C GLY A 9 44.06 18.32 -18.37
N VAL A 10 43.20 17.81 -19.24
CA VAL A 10 42.17 18.62 -19.93
C VAL A 10 41.40 19.41 -18.87
N PRO A 11 41.29 20.74 -18.98
CA PRO A 11 40.52 21.53 -18.02
C PRO A 11 39.04 21.16 -18.15
N ALA A 12 38.37 20.94 -17.01
CA ALA A 12 36.94 20.72 -16.96
C ALA A 12 36.22 21.91 -17.63
N THR A 13 35.30 21.59 -18.53
CA THR A 13 34.54 22.59 -19.28
C THR A 13 33.41 23.13 -18.41
N GLU A 14 32.88 24.31 -18.75
CA GLU A 14 31.77 24.93 -18.02
C GLU A 14 30.52 24.03 -18.00
N ASP A 15 30.33 23.24 -19.06
CA ASP A 15 29.31 22.20 -19.16
C ASP A 15 29.51 21.09 -18.10
N ASP A 16 30.75 20.63 -17.87
CA ASP A 16 31.06 19.63 -16.82
C ASP A 16 30.71 20.15 -15.42
N HIS A 17 30.88 21.47 -15.18
CA HIS A 17 30.54 22.09 -13.91
C HIS A 17 29.02 22.17 -13.70
N VAL A 18 28.25 22.49 -14.74
CA VAL A 18 26.79 22.53 -14.69
C VAL A 18 26.22 21.12 -14.53
N GLU A 19 26.72 20.13 -15.28
CA GLU A 19 26.31 18.73 -15.13
C GLU A 19 26.60 18.20 -13.72
N ARG A 20 27.76 18.54 -13.14
CA ARG A 20 28.13 18.14 -11.78
C ARG A 20 27.20 18.71 -10.70
N MET A 21 26.56 19.85 -10.95
CA MET A 21 25.59 20.45 -10.02
C MET A 21 24.14 20.00 -10.28
N ALA A 22 23.75 19.79 -11.53
CA ALA A 22 22.39 19.42 -11.92
C ALA A 22 22.09 17.92 -11.72
N ASN A 23 23.06 17.04 -12.01
CA ASN A 23 22.91 15.59 -11.92
C ASN A 23 22.54 15.10 -10.50
N PRO A 24 23.19 15.53 -9.40
CA PRO A 24 22.83 15.05 -8.07
C PRO A 24 21.43 15.51 -7.63
N MET A 25 21.00 16.72 -8.01
CA MET A 25 19.64 17.18 -7.69
C MET A 25 18.58 16.37 -8.44
N ASN A 26 18.81 16.08 -9.72
CA ASN A 26 17.89 15.27 -10.52
C ASN A 26 17.81 13.83 -10.00
N LEU A 27 18.93 13.25 -9.56
CA LEU A 27 18.97 11.94 -8.91
C LEU A 27 18.19 11.92 -7.59
N MET A 28 18.33 12.96 -6.76
CA MET A 28 17.54 13.07 -5.53
C MET A 28 16.04 13.22 -5.83
N ALA A 29 15.65 14.04 -6.80
CA ALA A 29 14.25 14.21 -7.19
C ALA A 29 13.64 12.90 -7.73
N ALA A 30 14.39 12.16 -8.55
CA ALA A 30 13.99 10.86 -9.05
C ALA A 30 13.86 9.83 -7.90
N ALA A 31 14.81 9.81 -6.96
CA ALA A 31 14.78 8.93 -5.81
C ALA A 31 13.58 9.20 -4.88
N VAL A 32 13.28 10.47 -4.60
CA VAL A 32 12.12 10.88 -3.78
C VAL A 32 10.80 10.52 -4.47
N THR A 33 10.72 10.70 -5.79
CA THR A 33 9.54 10.30 -6.58
C THR A 33 9.34 8.79 -6.56
N ALA A 34 10.41 8.02 -6.80
CA ALA A 34 10.38 6.56 -6.76
C ALA A 34 9.99 6.05 -5.37
N GLN A 35 10.53 6.66 -4.30
CA GLN A 35 10.18 6.31 -2.92
C GLN A 35 8.72 6.59 -2.61
N THR A 36 8.21 7.75 -3.03
CA THR A 36 6.80 8.13 -2.86
C THR A 36 5.87 7.16 -3.57
N ASN A 37 6.18 6.80 -4.81
CA ASN A 37 5.41 5.84 -5.59
C ASN A 37 5.45 4.44 -4.95
N ALA A 38 6.62 3.97 -4.52
CA ALA A 38 6.77 2.70 -3.84
C ALA A 38 6.00 2.63 -2.51
N LYS A 39 5.95 3.75 -1.76
CA LYS A 39 5.13 3.84 -0.55
C LYS A 39 3.64 3.75 -0.87
N THR A 40 3.18 4.54 -1.85
CA THR A 40 1.79 4.55 -2.28
C THR A 40 1.32 3.15 -2.73
N GLN A 41 2.14 2.46 -3.52
CA GLN A 41 1.85 1.09 -3.96
C GLN A 41 1.70 0.13 -2.77
N ARG A 42 2.65 0.16 -1.83
CA ARG A 42 2.59 -0.69 -0.63
C ARG A 42 1.36 -0.40 0.23
N ASP A 43 0.99 0.86 0.39
CA ASP A 43 -0.17 1.26 1.18
C ASP A 43 -1.47 0.78 0.52
N MET A 44 -1.56 0.84 -0.82
CA MET A 44 -2.69 0.30 -1.58
C MET A 44 -2.81 -1.22 -1.42
N GLU A 45 -1.71 -1.96 -1.59
CA GLU A 45 -1.70 -3.42 -1.41
C GLU A 45 -2.09 -3.82 0.02
N LYS A 46 -1.61 -3.08 1.03
CA LYS A 46 -1.98 -3.31 2.43
C LYS A 46 -3.48 -3.10 2.63
N ARG A 47 -4.03 -2.00 2.11
CA ARG A 47 -5.46 -1.69 2.20
C ARG A 47 -6.31 -2.76 1.51
N GLU A 48 -5.92 -3.23 0.34
CA GLU A 48 -6.63 -4.31 -0.36
C GLU A 48 -6.64 -5.61 0.46
N ARG A 49 -5.51 -5.97 1.08
CA ARG A 49 -5.43 -7.12 1.99
C ARG A 49 -6.33 -6.95 3.21
N GLU A 50 -6.39 -5.76 3.79
CA GLU A 50 -7.27 -5.47 4.92
C GLU A 50 -8.75 -5.57 4.53
N VAL A 51 -9.13 -5.06 3.34
CA VAL A 51 -10.49 -5.19 2.81
C VAL A 51 -10.85 -6.66 2.61
N LEU A 52 -9.96 -7.45 2.01
CA LEU A 52 -10.16 -8.89 1.84
C LEU A 52 -10.28 -9.61 3.19
N ALA A 53 -9.40 -9.29 4.14
CA ALA A 53 -9.44 -9.86 5.48
C ALA A 53 -10.73 -9.51 6.22
N ALA A 54 -11.18 -8.25 6.14
CA ALA A 54 -12.44 -7.82 6.72
C ALA A 54 -13.64 -8.55 6.11
N ARG A 55 -13.68 -8.68 4.78
CA ARG A 55 -14.72 -9.43 4.07
C ARG A 55 -14.76 -10.89 4.50
N THR A 56 -13.60 -11.54 4.57
CA THR A 56 -13.50 -12.92 5.03
C THR A 56 -13.96 -13.06 6.48
N ARG A 57 -13.58 -12.14 7.37
CA ARG A 57 -14.03 -12.15 8.77
C ARG A 57 -15.55 -12.06 8.89
N VAL A 58 -16.19 -11.18 8.11
CA VAL A 58 -17.66 -11.06 8.09
C VAL A 58 -18.29 -12.37 7.63
N LEU A 59 -17.79 -12.95 6.54
CA LEU A 59 -18.32 -14.22 6.02
C LEU A 59 -18.12 -15.38 7.00
N THR A 60 -16.94 -15.47 7.63
CA THR A 60 -16.67 -16.49 8.65
C THR A 60 -17.57 -16.32 9.86
N SER A 61 -17.78 -15.08 10.34
CA SER A 61 -18.68 -14.78 11.45
C SER A 61 -20.11 -15.21 11.13
N PHE A 62 -20.61 -14.84 9.94
CA PHE A 62 -21.94 -15.23 9.47
C PHE A 62 -22.09 -16.75 9.40
N ASN A 63 -21.12 -17.45 8.80
CA ASN A 63 -21.15 -18.92 8.70
C ASN A 63 -21.05 -19.63 10.06
N SER A 64 -20.51 -18.97 11.08
CA SER A 64 -20.41 -19.51 12.44
C SER A 64 -21.65 -19.22 13.28
N GLN A 65 -22.57 -18.36 12.81
CA GLN A 65 -23.82 -18.10 13.52
C GLN A 65 -24.78 -19.28 13.38
N SER A 66 -25.45 -19.60 14.48
CA SER A 66 -26.57 -20.53 14.52
C SER A 66 -27.81 -19.73 14.92
N PRO A 67 -28.67 -19.32 13.97
CA PRO A 67 -29.85 -18.55 14.29
C PRO A 67 -30.85 -19.38 15.13
N PRO A 68 -31.69 -18.72 15.95
CA PRO A 68 -32.73 -19.39 16.71
C PRO A 68 -33.71 -20.14 15.80
N LYS A 69 -34.15 -21.32 16.20
CA LYS A 69 -35.13 -22.11 15.44
C LYS A 69 -36.53 -21.54 15.62
N PHE A 70 -37.27 -21.39 14.52
CA PHE A 70 -38.69 -21.08 14.57
C PHE A 70 -39.51 -22.35 14.79
N HIS A 71 -40.35 -22.38 15.81
CA HIS A 71 -41.17 -23.55 16.15
C HIS A 71 -42.63 -23.45 15.68
N GLY A 72 -43.08 -22.28 15.21
CA GLY A 72 -44.46 -22.09 14.74
C GLY A 72 -45.53 -22.04 15.85
N ASP A 73 -45.18 -22.41 17.09
CA ASP A 73 -46.07 -22.36 18.24
C ASP A 73 -46.19 -20.94 18.80
N GLY A 74 -47.40 -20.51 19.16
CA GLY A 74 -47.65 -19.26 19.90
C GLY A 74 -48.20 -18.08 19.08
N GLY A 75 -48.49 -18.26 17.80
CA GLY A 75 -49.20 -17.26 16.99
C GLY A 75 -48.35 -16.03 16.63
N PRO A 76 -48.96 -14.95 16.13
CA PRO A 76 -48.25 -13.83 15.50
C PRO A 76 -47.26 -13.13 16.42
N ALA A 77 -47.55 -12.98 17.72
CA ALA A 77 -46.63 -12.35 18.67
C ALA A 77 -45.32 -13.12 18.87
N VAL A 78 -45.35 -14.45 18.77
CA VAL A 78 -44.12 -15.27 18.85
C VAL A 78 -43.36 -15.26 17.53
N ALA A 79 -44.05 -15.13 16.40
CA ALA A 79 -43.41 -14.88 15.10
C ALA A 79 -42.67 -13.54 15.10
N ASP A 80 -43.27 -12.48 15.64
CA ASP A 80 -42.64 -11.16 15.75
C ASP A 80 -41.41 -11.17 16.68
N LEU A 81 -41.46 -11.94 17.77
CA LEU A 81 -40.33 -12.11 18.67
C LEU A 81 -39.19 -12.90 18.01
N TRP A 82 -39.50 -13.93 17.21
CA TRP A 82 -38.50 -14.68 16.45
C TRP A 82 -37.85 -13.82 15.36
N LEU A 83 -38.64 -12.99 14.66
CA LEU A 83 -38.12 -12.03 13.67
C LEU A 83 -37.16 -11.00 14.31
N GLN A 84 -37.51 -10.47 15.49
CA GLN A 84 -36.61 -9.58 16.25
C GLN A 84 -35.32 -10.27 16.71
N ALA A 85 -35.34 -11.59 16.88
CA ALA A 85 -34.18 -12.36 17.34
C ALA A 85 -33.22 -12.77 16.20
N ILE A 86 -33.61 -12.60 14.94
CA ILE A 86 -32.79 -12.87 13.74
C ILE A 86 -32.34 -11.58 13.02
N GLU A 87 -32.84 -10.42 13.43
CA GLU A 87 -32.36 -9.09 13.04
C GLU A 87 -31.00 -8.77 13.68
#